data_AF-D1FQ02-F1
#
_entry.id   AF-D1FQ02-F1
#
_cell.length_a   1.000
_cell.length_b   1.000
_cell.length_c   1.000
_cell.angle_alpha   90.00
_cell.angle_beta   90.00
_cell.angle_gamma   90.00
#
_symmetry.space_group_name_H-M   'P 1'
#
loop_
_entity.id
_entity.type
_entity.pdbx_description
1 polymer ?
#
loop_
_entity_poly.entity_id
_entity_poly.type
_entity_poly.pdbx_seq_one_letter_code
_entity_poly.pdbx_strand_id
1 'polypeptide(L)'
;MKAIVILLVAILAIGGEAMKVISSYKDAGTAELTCDKADHGCLDSCKLSFSPSNMEDTNKTKYQEKFDQCTQSATGDDCDRNHDVKNCFLNGELDVYLDEDEKSIKYQVQLHEYVNI
;
A
#
# COMPACT_ATOMS: atom_id res chain seq x y z
N MET A 1 16.49 7.00 11.99
CA MET A 1 16.92 8.08 11.08
C MET A 1 15.86 8.19 10.01
N LYS A 2 15.18 9.34 9.85
CA LYS A 2 14.20 9.54 8.77
C LYS A 2 14.98 9.82 7.49
N ALA A 3 14.87 8.95 6.49
CA ALA A 3 15.54 9.14 5.20
C ALA A 3 14.60 9.89 4.25
N ILE A 4 15.09 10.98 3.65
CA ILE A 4 14.41 11.69 2.56
C ILE A 4 15.09 11.22 1.28
N VAL A 5 14.31 10.68 0.36
CA VAL A 5 14.82 10.23 -0.95
C VAL A 5 14.39 11.24 -2.01
N ILE A 6 15.33 11.61 -2.88
CA ILE A 6 15.15 12.63 -3.91
C ILE A 6 15.15 11.95 -5.27
N LEU A 7 14.01 11.96 -5.98
CA LEU A 7 13.91 11.48 -7.35
C LEU A 7 13.85 12.65 -8.32
N LEU A 8 14.73 12.65 -9.32
CA LEU A 8 14.79 13.67 -10.37
C LEU A 8 13.99 13.21 -11.59
N VAL A 9 12.75 13.68 -11.75
CA VAL A 9 11.95 13.42 -12.94
C VAL A 9 12.04 14.65 -13.87
N ALA A 10 12.66 14.47 -15.04
CA ALA A 10 12.72 15.50 -16.08
C ALA A 10 11.50 15.37 -17.00
N ILE A 11 10.55 16.30 -16.90
CA ILE A 11 9.44 16.39 -17.86
C ILE A 11 9.94 17.24 -19.03
N LEU A 12 10.00 16.67 -20.23
CA LEU A 12 10.35 17.39 -21.46
C LEU A 12 9.19 18.34 -21.82
N ALA A 13 9.36 19.62 -21.51
CA ALA A 13 8.41 20.66 -21.85
C ALA A 13 8.49 21.00 -23.36
N ILE A 14 7.42 20.71 -24.10
CA ILE A 14 7.15 21.37 -25.39
C ILE A 14 6.69 22.79 -25.10
N GLY A 15 7.65 23.72 -25.07
CA GLY A 15 7.42 25.16 -25.06
C GLY A 15 7.46 25.82 -23.68
N GLY A 16 8.63 26.41 -23.36
CA GLY A 16 8.79 27.47 -22.36
C GLY A 16 8.67 27.05 -20.91
N GLU A 17 9.81 26.99 -20.21
CA GLU A 17 9.96 26.67 -18.78
C GLU A 17 9.87 25.15 -18.51
N ALA A 18 10.99 24.44 -18.71
CA ALA A 18 11.18 23.12 -18.14
C ALA A 18 11.23 23.25 -16.62
N MET A 19 10.07 23.22 -15.96
CA MET A 19 9.99 23.17 -14.51
C MET A 19 10.56 21.82 -14.08
N LYS A 20 11.82 21.84 -13.63
CA LYS A 20 12.46 20.68 -13.01
C LYS A 20 11.71 20.40 -11.71
N VAL A 21 10.72 19.50 -11.76
CA VAL A 21 10.01 19.05 -10.56
C VAL A 21 10.97 18.16 -9.79
N ILE A 22 11.59 18.73 -8.76
CA ILE A 22 12.38 17.96 -7.79
C ILE A 22 11.35 17.39 -6.81
N SER A 23 10.87 16.17 -7.05
CA SER A 23 10.05 15.47 -6.07
C SER A 23 10.96 14.85 -5.01
N SER A 24 10.93 15.37 -3.79
CA SER A 24 11.40 14.64 -2.62
C SER A 24 10.23 13.95 -1.96
N TYR A 25 10.46 12.75 -1.43
CA TYR A 25 9.48 12.08 -0.61
C TYR A 25 10.05 11.74 0.76
N LYS A 26 9.17 11.80 1.75
CA LYS A 26 9.43 11.34 3.11
C LYS A 26 8.78 9.97 3.29
N ASP A 27 9.54 9.03 3.85
CA ASP A 27 9.00 7.78 4.37
C ASP A 27 7.94 8.09 5.44
N ALA A 28 6.69 7.74 5.14
CA ALA A 28 5.52 8.01 5.97
C ALA A 28 5.02 6.77 6.71
N GLY A 29 5.66 5.62 6.48
CA GLY A 29 5.31 4.33 7.08
C GLY A 29 4.82 3.32 6.06
N THR A 30 4.15 2.30 6.57
CA THR A 30 3.71 1.12 5.81
C THR A 30 2.30 0.76 6.22
N ALA A 31 1.43 0.54 5.23
CA ALA A 31 0.18 -0.18 5.41
C ALA A 31 0.42 -1.65 5.04
N GLU A 32 0.24 -2.56 5.99
CA GLU A 32 0.51 -3.99 5.81
C GLU A 32 -0.80 -4.77 5.81
N LEU A 33 -1.09 -5.44 4.70
CA LEU A 33 -2.15 -6.42 4.61
C LEU A 33 -1.57 -7.81 4.88
N THR A 34 -1.91 -8.40 6.01
CA THR A 34 -1.54 -9.78 6.35
C THR A 34 -2.70 -10.71 6.04
N CYS A 35 -2.49 -11.67 5.15
CA CYS A 35 -3.48 -12.71 4.87
C CYS A 35 -2.99 -14.07 5.39
N ASP A 36 -3.79 -14.70 6.24
CA ASP A 36 -3.55 -16.04 6.77
C ASP A 36 -3.89 -17.08 5.70
N LYS A 37 -2.99 -18.04 5.50
CA LYS A 37 -3.16 -19.14 4.54
C LYS A 37 -3.98 -20.26 5.17
N ALA A 38 -4.91 -20.79 4.39
CA ALA A 38 -5.58 -22.05 4.64
C ALA A 38 -5.04 -23.14 3.69
N ASP A 39 -5.60 -24.34 3.82
CA ASP A 39 -5.22 -25.48 2.99
C ASP A 39 -5.44 -25.20 1.49
N HIS A 40 -4.67 -25.89 0.65
CA HIS A 40 -4.78 -25.80 -0.82
C HIS A 40 -4.66 -24.39 -1.45
N GLY A 41 -3.89 -23.46 -0.84
CA GLY A 41 -3.64 -22.13 -1.42
C GLY A 41 -4.77 -21.12 -1.16
N CYS A 42 -5.67 -21.47 -0.25
CA CYS A 42 -6.76 -20.63 0.18
C CYS A 42 -6.30 -19.51 1.14
N LEU A 43 -7.03 -18.40 1.20
CA LEU A 43 -6.85 -17.35 2.21
C LEU A 43 -8.01 -17.39 3.21
N ASP A 44 -7.69 -17.61 4.48
CA ASP A 44 -8.67 -17.74 5.57
C ASP A 44 -9.16 -16.38 6.09
N SER A 45 -8.23 -15.44 6.22
CA SER A 45 -8.55 -14.07 6.61
C SER A 45 -7.49 -13.10 6.12
N CYS A 46 -7.86 -11.84 5.92
CA CYS A 46 -6.92 -10.75 5.70
C CYS A 46 -7.13 -9.65 6.75
N LYS A 47 -6.04 -9.07 7.27
CA LYS A 47 -6.04 -8.05 8.33
C LYS A 47 -5.10 -6.92 7.94
N LEU A 48 -5.54 -5.68 8.19
CA LEU A 48 -4.73 -4.48 7.97
C LEU A 48 -4.00 -4.07 9.25
N SER A 49 -2.72 -3.75 9.13
CA SER A 49 -1.90 -3.18 10.20
C SER A 49 -1.10 -1.98 9.66
N PHE A 50 -0.59 -1.14 10.58
CA PHE A 50 0.16 0.07 10.23
C PHE A 50 1.47 0.13 11.02
N SER A 51 2.55 0.49 10.33
CA SER A 51 3.87 0.68 10.95
C SER A 51 4.50 2.00 10.48
N PRO A 52 5.04 2.83 11.39
CA PRO A 52 4.98 2.69 12.84
C PRO A 52 3.54 2.95 13.36
N SER A 53 3.24 2.50 14.58
CA SER A 53 1.90 2.67 15.17
C SER A 53 1.46 4.15 15.33
N ASN A 54 2.41 5.08 15.36
CA ASN A 54 2.19 6.53 15.39
C ASN A 54 2.21 7.19 14.00
N MET A 55 2.02 6.42 12.94
CA MET A 55 1.84 6.93 11.58
C MET A 55 0.71 7.97 11.50
N GLU A 56 0.85 8.94 10.57
CA GLU A 56 -0.09 10.05 10.36
C GLU A 56 -1.52 9.54 10.08
N ASP A 57 -2.50 10.11 10.78
CA ASP A 57 -3.89 9.64 10.75
C ASP A 57 -4.50 9.71 9.35
N THR A 58 -4.14 10.69 8.53
CA THR A 58 -4.68 10.82 7.16
C THR A 58 -4.35 9.59 6.31
N ASN A 59 -3.12 9.08 6.42
CA ASN A 59 -2.72 7.87 5.68
C ASN A 59 -3.38 6.62 6.27
N LYS A 60 -3.48 6.51 7.60
CA LYS A 60 -4.21 5.41 8.24
C LYS A 60 -5.67 5.36 7.78
N THR A 61 -6.36 6.50 7.83
CA THR A 61 -7.76 6.62 7.40
C THR A 61 -7.92 6.20 5.94
N LYS A 62 -7.08 6.72 5.03
CA LYS A 62 -7.13 6.36 3.60
C LYS A 62 -7.07 4.84 3.38
N TYR A 63 -6.10 4.16 3.99
CA TYR A 63 -5.90 2.73 3.78
C TYR A 63 -6.90 1.87 4.55
N GLN A 64 -7.37 2.34 5.71
CA GLN A 64 -8.48 1.71 6.43
C GLN A 64 -9.76 1.76 5.60
N GLU A 65 -10.12 2.92 5.05
CA GLU A 65 -11.29 3.08 4.18
C GLU A 65 -11.20 2.18 2.93
N LYS A 66 -10.01 2.09 2.32
CA LYS A 66 -9.77 1.18 1.18
C LYS A 66 -10.03 -0.28 1.60
N PHE A 67 -9.46 -0.71 2.72
CA PHE A 67 -9.65 -2.07 3.23
C PHE A 67 -11.11 -2.37 3.56
N ASP A 68 -11.81 -1.44 4.19
CA ASP A 68 -13.23 -1.58 4.53
C ASP A 68 -14.10 -1.66 3.28
N GLN A 69 -13.83 -0.84 2.26
CA GLN A 69 -14.53 -0.90 0.97
C GLN A 69 -14.31 -2.22 0.25
N CYS A 70 -13.06 -2.72 0.23
CA CYS A 70 -12.74 -4.01 -0.36
C CYS A 70 -13.43 -5.16 0.37
N THR A 71 -13.45 -5.11 1.70
CA THR A 71 -14.15 -6.11 2.54
C THR A 71 -15.65 -6.09 2.32
N GLN A 72 -16.27 -4.91 2.18
CA GLN A 72 -17.70 -4.79 1.91
C GLN A 72 -18.08 -5.24 0.50
N SER A 73 -17.19 -5.06 -0.47
CA SER A 73 -17.44 -5.40 -1.89
C SER A 73 -17.13 -6.86 -2.23
N ALA A 74 -16.30 -7.54 -1.43
CA ALA A 74 -15.95 -8.94 -1.67
C ALA A 74 -17.19 -9.84 -1.49
N THR A 75 -17.29 -10.87 -2.33
CA THR A 75 -18.41 -11.82 -2.36
C THR A 75 -17.90 -13.25 -2.47
N GLY A 76 -18.76 -14.25 -2.26
CA GLY A 76 -18.38 -15.66 -2.32
C GLY A 76 -17.98 -16.23 -0.96
N ASP A 77 -17.54 -17.49 -0.98
CA ASP A 77 -17.03 -18.20 0.20
C ASP A 77 -15.70 -17.61 0.68
N ASP A 78 -15.32 -17.88 1.93
CA ASP A 78 -14.19 -17.22 2.62
C ASP A 78 -12.88 -17.24 1.80
N CYS A 79 -12.65 -18.32 1.06
CA CYS A 79 -11.49 -18.46 0.20
C CYS A 79 -11.40 -17.39 -0.91
N ASP A 80 -12.45 -17.33 -1.74
CA ASP A 80 -12.52 -16.42 -2.88
C ASP A 80 -12.68 -14.99 -2.38
N ARG A 81 -13.48 -14.81 -1.32
CA ARG A 81 -13.71 -13.53 -0.66
C ARG A 81 -12.40 -12.88 -0.22
N ASN A 82 -11.49 -13.60 0.44
CA ASN A 82 -10.24 -13.01 0.90
C ASN A 82 -9.24 -12.77 -0.24
N HIS A 83 -9.28 -13.58 -1.31
CA HIS A 83 -8.54 -13.27 -2.54
C HIS A 83 -9.04 -11.97 -3.17
N ASP A 84 -10.36 -11.75 -3.21
CA ASP A 84 -10.97 -10.51 -3.69
C ASP A 84 -10.59 -9.30 -2.84
N VAL A 85 -10.64 -9.42 -1.51
CA VAL A 85 -10.19 -8.37 -0.59
C VAL A 85 -8.73 -8.00 -0.87
N LYS A 86 -7.84 -8.99 -0.95
CA LYS A 86 -6.42 -8.78 -1.27
C LYS A 86 -6.24 -8.10 -2.62
N ASN A 87 -6.87 -8.61 -3.67
CA ASN A 87 -6.74 -8.06 -5.03
C ASN A 87 -7.25 -6.61 -5.10
N CYS A 88 -8.38 -6.32 -4.46
CA CYS A 88 -8.94 -4.98 -4.38
C CYS A 88 -8.02 -4.02 -3.61
N PHE A 89 -7.48 -4.45 -2.46
CA PHE A 89 -6.64 -3.61 -1.63
C PHE A 89 -5.32 -3.26 -2.32
N LEU A 90 -4.73 -4.19 -3.07
CA LEU A 90 -3.46 -3.96 -3.78
C LEU A 90 -3.63 -3.27 -5.13
N ASN A 91 -4.85 -3.17 -5.64
CA ASN A 91 -5.11 -2.54 -6.93
C ASN A 91 -4.65 -1.07 -6.93
N GLY A 92 -3.77 -0.73 -7.86
CA GLY A 92 -3.22 0.62 -8.03
C GLY A 92 -2.09 1.00 -7.07
N GLU A 93 -1.65 0.11 -6.18
CA GLU A 93 -0.49 0.35 -5.33
C GLU A 93 0.82 0.03 -6.08
N LEU A 94 1.80 0.95 -6.02
CA LEU A 94 3.02 0.86 -6.83
C LEU A 94 4.20 0.25 -6.04
N ASP A 95 4.30 0.57 -4.74
CA ASP A 95 5.41 0.15 -3.88
C ASP A 95 4.96 -0.93 -2.89
N VAL A 96 4.67 -2.12 -3.42
CA VAL A 96 4.22 -3.28 -2.63
C VAL A 96 5.38 -4.26 -2.44
N TYR A 97 5.72 -4.52 -1.18
CA TYR A 97 6.68 -5.54 -0.78
C TYR A 97 5.94 -6.78 -0.29
N LEU A 98 6.40 -7.95 -0.70
CA LEU A 98 5.82 -9.22 -0.32
C LEU A 98 6.77 -9.96 0.62
N ASP A 99 6.22 -10.38 1.76
CA ASP A 99 6.88 -11.23 2.74
C ASP A 99 5.97 -12.44 2.99
N GLU A 100 6.42 -13.61 2.55
CA GLU A 100 5.62 -14.84 2.60
C GLU A 100 6.26 -15.86 3.53
N ASP A 101 5.46 -16.37 4.46
CA ASP A 101 5.80 -17.47 5.35
C ASP A 101 4.89 -18.69 5.09
N GLU A 102 5.12 -19.79 5.81
CA GLU A 102 4.31 -21.02 5.71
C GLU A 102 2.82 -20.76 5.99
N LYS A 103 2.52 -19.84 6.92
CA LYS A 103 1.17 -19.63 7.46
C LYS A 103 0.48 -18.35 6.97
N SER A 104 1.22 -17.42 6.39
CA SER A 104 0.64 -16.13 5.99
C SER A 104 1.44 -15.47 4.88
N ILE A 105 0.81 -14.50 4.23
CA ILE A 105 1.42 -13.62 3.24
C ILE A 105 1.20 -12.19 3.73
N LYS A 106 2.27 -11.40 3.81
CA LYS A 106 2.21 -9.97 4.15
C LYS A 106 2.49 -9.14 2.91
N TYR A 107 1.61 -8.19 2.63
CA TYR A 107 1.75 -7.22 1.56
C TYR A 107 1.93 -5.83 2.17
N GLN A 108 3.14 -5.31 2.07
CA GLN A 108 3.56 -4.06 2.67
C GLN A 108 3.55 -2.95 1.62
N VAL A 109 2.57 -2.07 1.68
CA VAL A 109 2.49 -0.88 0.84
C VAL A 109 3.32 0.22 1.50
N GLN A 110 4.43 0.62 0.86
CA GLN A 110 5.24 1.75 1.35
C GLN A 110 4.58 3.08 1.02
N LEU A 111 4.52 3.94 2.03
CA LEU A 111 3.78 5.19 1.97
C LEU A 111 4.78 6.34 1.85
N HIS A 112 4.71 7.00 0.71
CA HIS A 112 5.58 8.10 0.35
C HIS A 112 4.78 9.40 0.39
N GLU A 113 5.18 10.33 1.26
CA GLU A 113 4.63 11.68 1.29
C GLU A 113 5.48 12.59 0.39
N TYR A 114 4.89 13.04 -0.71
CA TYR A 114 5.50 14.03 -1.58
C TYR A 114 5.57 15.38 -0.85
N VAL A 115 6.78 15.87 -0.63
CA VAL A 115 7.01 17.21 -0.14
C VAL A 115 7.29 18.12 -1.32
N ASN A 116 6.50 19.19 -1.46
CA ASN A 116 6.85 20.31 -2.33
C ASN A 116 8.10 20.97 -1.75
N ILE A 117 9.17 21.02 -2.55
CA ILE A 117 10.42 21.71 -2.23
C ILE A 117 10.45 23.05 -2.95
#